data_AF-A0A7W7T971-F1
#
_entry.id   AF-A0A7W7T971-F1
#
_cell.length_a   1.000
_cell.length_b   1.000
_cell.length_c   1.000
_cell.angle_alpha   90.00
_cell.angle_beta   90.00
_cell.angle_gamma   90.00
#
_symmetry.space_group_name_H-M   'P 1'
#
loop_
_entity.id
_entity.type
_entity.pdbx_description
1 polymer ?
#
loop_
_entity_poly.entity_id
_entity_poly.type
_entity_poly.pdbx_seq_one_letter_code
_entity_poly.pdbx_strand_id
1 'polypeptide(L)'
;MSDEAAVRAFPALTGLVAIRDAGWRFVHHDVVDGIPARVDGYRLWPDGWHDALRVHGDSDAMALRADGDEPPGIVWERTGSLSDVVEGLMSLPAPTQRFAPRLVVASAPALWTP
;
A
#
# COMPACT_ATOMS: atom_id res chain seq x y z
N MET A 1 12.38 -13.25 15.74
CA MET A 1 13.35 -12.38 15.04
C MET A 1 12.93 -10.94 15.30
N SER A 2 13.86 -10.03 15.64
CA SER A 2 13.52 -8.60 15.81
C SER A 2 13.47 -7.89 14.46
N ASP A 3 12.77 -6.75 14.39
CA ASP A 3 12.73 -5.92 13.18
C ASP A 3 14.12 -5.50 12.72
N GLU A 4 14.99 -5.09 13.65
CA GLU A 4 16.39 -4.74 13.35
C GLU A 4 17.16 -5.90 12.71
N ALA A 5 16.97 -7.12 13.22
CA ALA A 5 17.62 -8.30 12.65
C ALA A 5 17.07 -8.63 11.26
N ALA A 6 15.76 -8.46 11.05
CA ALA A 6 15.11 -8.67 9.76
C ALA A 6 15.58 -7.64 8.72
N VAL A 7 15.61 -6.35 9.09
CA VAL A 7 16.08 -5.26 8.22
C VAL A 7 17.55 -5.42 7.85
N ARG A 8 18.40 -5.86 8.80
CA ARG A 8 19.81 -6.14 8.49
C ARG A 8 19.98 -7.25 7.46
N ALA A 9 19.11 -8.27 7.49
CA ALA A 9 19.11 -9.35 6.50
C ALA A 9 18.44 -8.93 5.17
N PHE A 10 17.41 -8.09 5.25
CA PHE A 10 16.58 -7.65 4.13
C PHE A 10 16.32 -6.14 4.22
N PRO A 11 17.24 -5.29 3.72
CA PRO A 11 17.16 -3.84 3.87
C PRO A 11 15.86 -3.21 3.33
N ALA A 12 15.26 -3.82 2.31
CA ALA A 12 13.98 -3.40 1.73
C ALA A 12 12.82 -3.40 2.74
N LEU A 13 12.92 -4.16 3.83
CA LEU A 13 11.92 -4.19 4.90
C LEU A 13 11.85 -2.89 5.71
N THR A 14 12.87 -2.02 5.63
CA THR A 14 12.89 -0.74 6.35
C THR A 14 11.63 0.09 6.07
N GLY A 15 11.21 0.13 4.80
CA GLY A 15 10.01 0.85 4.39
C GLY A 15 8.73 0.24 4.97
N LEU A 16 8.64 -1.08 5.04
CA LEU A 16 7.47 -1.77 5.60
C LEU A 16 7.33 -1.56 7.10
N VAL A 17 8.45 -1.48 7.83
CA VAL A 17 8.45 -1.12 9.26
C VAL A 17 7.91 0.31 9.43
N ALA A 18 8.41 1.27 8.64
CA ALA A 18 7.95 2.66 8.71
C ALA A 18 6.45 2.81 8.38
N ILE A 19 5.96 2.07 7.38
CA ILE A 19 4.54 2.04 7.01
C ILE A 19 3.70 1.47 8.15
N ARG A 20 4.11 0.34 8.74
CA ARG A 20 3.41 -0.28 9.89
C ARG A 20 3.28 0.71 11.04
N ASP A 21 4.36 1.40 11.37
CA ASP A 21 4.39 2.36 12.48
C ASP A 21 3.54 3.62 12.18
N ALA A 22 3.24 3.90 10.90
CA ALA A 22 2.30 4.93 10.46
C ALA A 22 0.81 4.50 10.52
N GLY A 23 0.51 3.36 11.14
CA GLY A 23 -0.86 2.89 11.40
C GLY A 23 -1.43 1.96 10.32
N TRP A 24 -0.59 1.45 9.43
CA TRP A 24 -0.98 0.47 8.43
C TRP A 24 -1.16 -0.91 9.01
N ARG A 25 -2.03 -1.69 8.38
CA ARG A 25 -2.28 -3.10 8.69
C ARG A 25 -1.83 -3.96 7.53
N PHE A 26 -1.31 -5.14 7.82
CA PHE A 26 -0.82 -6.09 6.83
C PHE A 26 -1.53 -7.42 6.92
N VAL A 27 -1.78 -8.03 5.76
CA VAL A 27 -2.39 -9.34 5.57
C VAL A 27 -1.44 -10.17 4.71
N HIS A 28 -1.15 -11.38 5.17
CA HIS A 28 -0.30 -12.33 4.44
C HIS A 28 -1.19 -13.25 3.61
N HIS A 29 -0.86 -13.40 2.34
CA HIS A 29 -1.58 -14.26 1.40
C HIS A 29 -0.66 -15.38 0.88
N ASP A 30 -1.30 -16.48 0.45
CA ASP A 30 -0.67 -17.55 -0.33
C ASP A 30 0.64 -18.06 0.27
N VAL A 31 0.54 -18.64 1.47
CA VAL A 31 1.69 -19.23 2.15
C VAL A 31 2.07 -20.53 1.46
N VAL A 32 3.19 -20.54 0.75
CA VAL A 32 3.78 -21.72 0.12
C VAL A 32 5.02 -22.11 0.92
N ASP A 33 5.07 -23.36 1.43
CA ASP A 33 6.16 -23.85 2.28
C ASP A 33 6.47 -22.97 3.51
N GLY A 34 5.45 -22.29 4.05
CA GLY A 34 5.59 -21.38 5.20
C GLY A 34 6.08 -19.97 4.82
N ILE A 35 6.28 -19.67 3.54
CA ILE A 35 6.69 -18.37 3.02
C ILE A 35 5.48 -17.69 2.36
N PRO A 36 5.07 -16.49 2.81
CA PRO A 36 4.03 -15.72 2.13
C PRO A 36 4.49 -15.37 0.71
N ALA A 37 3.73 -15.78 -0.32
CA ALA A 37 3.99 -15.39 -1.70
C ALA A 37 3.53 -13.96 -2.02
N ARG A 38 2.72 -13.37 -1.13
CA ARG A 38 2.23 -12.00 -1.24
C ARG A 38 1.90 -11.41 0.11
N VAL A 39 2.18 -10.13 0.28
CA VAL A 39 1.74 -9.33 1.42
C VAL A 39 0.93 -8.15 0.92
N ASP A 40 -0.29 -8.01 1.42
CA ASP A 40 -1.10 -6.83 1.21
C ASP A 40 -1.08 -5.95 2.46
N GLY A 41 -0.95 -4.65 2.26
CA GLY A 41 -1.07 -3.63 3.29
C GLY A 41 -2.25 -2.72 3.00
N TYR A 42 -2.91 -2.22 4.04
CA TYR A 42 -3.92 -1.18 3.89
C TYR A 42 -3.91 -0.20 5.07
N ARG A 43 -4.38 1.01 4.78
CA ARG A 43 -4.71 2.03 5.78
C ARG A 43 -6.07 2.62 5.45
N LEU A 44 -6.96 2.60 6.43
CA LEU A 44 -8.26 3.26 6.34
C LEU A 44 -8.18 4.61 7.03
N TRP A 45 -8.68 5.64 6.37
CA TRP A 45 -8.79 6.98 6.92
C TRP A 45 -10.21 7.22 7.47
N PRO A 46 -10.40 8.12 8.45
CA PRO A 46 -11.71 8.34 9.08
C PRO A 46 -12.82 8.82 8.13
N ASP A 47 -12.46 9.40 6.99
CA ASP A 47 -13.33 10.00 5.99
C ASP A 47 -13.60 9.09 4.78
N GLY A 48 -13.33 7.78 4.91
CA GLY A 48 -13.62 6.77 3.89
C GLY A 48 -12.51 6.57 2.85
N TRP A 49 -11.52 7.47 2.82
CA TRP A 49 -10.33 7.27 2.00
C TRP A 49 -9.58 6.02 2.43
N HIS A 50 -8.91 5.39 1.49
CA HIS A 50 -8.09 4.23 1.78
C HIS A 50 -6.82 4.21 0.93
N ASP A 51 -5.76 3.79 1.59
CA ASP A 51 -4.49 3.48 0.93
C ASP A 51 -4.32 1.97 0.93
N ALA A 52 -3.80 1.44 -0.18
CA ALA A 52 -3.51 0.02 -0.33
C ALA A 52 -2.10 -0.18 -0.88
N LEU A 53 -1.46 -1.26 -0.46
CA LEU A 53 -0.13 -1.70 -0.87
C LEU A 53 -0.20 -3.20 -1.16
N ARG A 54 0.40 -3.63 -2.27
CA ARG A 54 0.61 -5.03 -2.61
C ARG A 54 2.10 -5.24 -2.80
N VAL A 55 2.63 -6.30 -2.18
CA VAL A 55 4.05 -6.67 -2.26
C VAL A 55 4.13 -8.13 -2.68
N HIS A 56 4.68 -8.39 -3.86
CA HIS A 56 5.08 -9.72 -4.31
C HIS A 56 6.57 -9.96 -4.06
N GLY A 57 7.38 -8.90 -4.09
CA GLY A 57 8.81 -8.96 -3.82
C GLY A 57 9.41 -7.57 -3.69
N ASP A 58 10.74 -7.51 -3.66
CA ASP A 58 11.50 -6.26 -3.60
C ASP A 58 11.42 -5.44 -4.90
N SER A 59 11.29 -6.10 -6.05
CA SER A 59 11.17 -5.47 -7.37
C SER A 59 9.75 -5.38 -7.90
N ASP A 60 8.78 -6.00 -7.21
CA ASP A 60 7.38 -6.07 -7.65
C ASP A 60 6.44 -5.71 -6.49
N ALA A 61 6.10 -4.43 -6.46
CA ALA A 61 5.13 -3.85 -5.54
C ALA A 61 4.23 -2.84 -6.27
N MET A 62 3.05 -2.62 -5.72
CA MET A 62 2.11 -1.61 -6.19
C MET A 62 1.42 -0.96 -5.00
N ALA A 63 1.25 0.35 -5.01
CA ALA A 63 0.42 1.06 -4.05
C ALA A 63 -0.55 2.01 -4.74
N LEU A 64 -1.67 2.27 -4.06
CA LEU A 64 -2.67 3.22 -4.49
C LEU A 64 -3.25 3.99 -3.32
N ARG A 65 -3.81 5.15 -3.63
CA ARG A 65 -4.77 5.87 -2.79
C ARG A 65 -6.06 6.02 -3.57
N ALA A 66 -7.16 5.73 -2.90
CA ALA A 66 -8.49 5.98 -3.42
C ALA A 66 -9.33 6.82 -2.45
N ASP A 67 -10.28 7.56 -3.03
CA ASP A 67 -11.25 8.34 -2.29
C ASP A 67 -12.30 7.46 -1.58
N GLY A 68 -13.20 8.11 -0.86
CA GLY A 68 -14.29 7.46 -0.12
C GLY A 68 -15.60 7.37 -0.90
N ASP A 69 -15.60 7.65 -2.21
CA ASP A 69 -16.81 7.55 -3.03
C ASP A 69 -17.17 6.08 -3.30
N GLU A 70 -18.38 5.84 -3.78
CA GLU A 70 -18.87 4.50 -4.15
C GLU A 70 -19.34 4.49 -5.61
N PRO A 71 -18.62 3.82 -6.54
CA PRO A 71 -17.37 3.09 -6.30
C PRO A 71 -16.19 4.04 -6.05
N PRO A 72 -15.14 3.59 -5.33
CA PRO A 72 -13.99 4.43 -5.03
C PRO A 72 -13.16 4.75 -6.27
N GLY A 73 -12.78 6.03 -6.40
CA GLY A 73 -11.88 6.52 -7.44
C GLY A 73 -10.42 6.46 -7.00
N ILE A 74 -9.53 5.92 -7.83
CA ILE A 74 -8.08 5.96 -7.59
C ILE A 74 -7.59 7.36 -7.95
N VAL A 75 -6.98 8.05 -6.99
CA VAL A 75 -6.43 9.40 -7.17
C VAL A 75 -4.91 9.42 -7.30
N TRP A 76 -4.26 8.31 -6.95
CA TRP A 76 -2.83 8.12 -7.03
C TRP A 76 -2.53 6.62 -7.08
N GLU A 77 -1.56 6.26 -7.92
CA GLU A 77 -1.05 4.90 -7.99
C GLU A 77 0.45 4.92 -8.33
N ARG A 78 1.14 3.86 -7.94
CA ARG A 78 2.53 3.60 -8.32
C ARG A 78 2.82 2.11 -8.30
N THR A 79 3.55 1.66 -9.31
CA THR A 79 4.09 0.30 -9.41
C THR A 79 5.60 0.36 -9.58
N GLY A 80 6.33 -0.60 -9.03
CA GLY A 80 7.79 -0.68 -9.17
C GLY A 80 8.42 -1.44 -8.02
N SER A 81 9.65 -1.04 -7.66
CA SER A 81 10.33 -1.58 -6.49
C SER A 81 9.60 -1.23 -5.20
N LEU A 82 9.73 -2.09 -4.19
CA LEU A 82 9.14 -1.87 -2.87
C LEU A 82 9.59 -0.53 -2.28
N SER A 83 10.86 -0.16 -2.43
CA SER A 83 11.36 1.13 -1.94
C SER A 83 10.69 2.32 -2.63
N ASP A 84 10.60 2.31 -3.96
CA ASP A 84 10.06 3.45 -4.72
C ASP A 84 8.55 3.63 -4.48
N VAL A 85 7.84 2.52 -4.29
CA VAL A 85 6.41 2.48 -3.99
C VAL A 85 6.16 2.99 -2.58
N VAL A 86 6.91 2.51 -1.59
CA VAL A 86 6.81 2.95 -0.19
C VAL A 86 7.15 4.43 -0.05
N GLU A 87 8.22 4.90 -0.70
CA GLU A 87 8.60 6.31 -0.70
C GLU A 87 7.48 7.18 -1.29
N GLY A 88 6.97 6.80 -2.47
CA GLY A 88 5.88 7.51 -3.13
C GLY A 88 4.65 7.63 -2.23
N LEU A 89 4.23 6.51 -1.63
CA LEU A 89 3.07 6.45 -0.76
C LEU A 89 3.23 7.26 0.54
N MET A 90 4.40 7.18 1.18
CA MET A 90 4.69 7.89 2.43
C MET A 90 4.92 9.40 2.21
N SER A 91 5.23 9.82 0.99
CA SER A 91 5.32 11.24 0.62
C SER A 91 3.95 11.92 0.48
N LEU A 92 2.86 11.16 0.42
CA LEU A 92 1.52 11.72 0.25
C LEU A 92 1.06 12.44 1.53
N PRO A 93 0.59 13.70 1.44
CA PRO A 93 -0.12 14.33 2.55
C PRO A 93 -1.34 13.50 2.96
N ALA A 94 -1.84 13.65 4.20
CA ALA A 94 -3.12 13.03 4.55
C ALA A 94 -4.25 13.54 3.63
N PRO A 95 -5.30 12.75 3.33
CA PRO A 95 -6.32 13.11 2.33
C PRO A 95 -6.99 14.47 2.50
N THR A 96 -7.16 14.91 3.75
CA THR A 96 -7.77 16.20 4.10
C THR A 96 -6.79 17.37 4.03
N GLN A 97 -5.48 17.12 3.95
CA GLN A 97 -4.44 18.14 3.91
C GLN A 97 -4.32 18.80 2.54
N ARG A 98 -3.79 20.02 2.54
CA ARG A 98 -3.45 20.74 1.32
C ARG A 98 -2.43 19.92 0.52
N PHE A 99 -2.62 19.87 -0.80
CA PHE A 99 -1.80 19.12 -1.76
C PHE A 99 -1.94 17.60 -1.75
N ALA A 100 -2.89 17.04 -0.99
CA ALA A 100 -3.29 15.66 -1.21
C ALA A 100 -3.81 15.48 -2.65
N PRO A 101 -3.44 14.38 -3.34
CA PRO A 101 -4.04 14.05 -4.64
C PRO A 101 -5.56 13.92 -4.50
N ARG A 102 -6.29 14.53 -5.44
CA ARG A 102 -7.76 14.57 -5.45
C ARG A 102 -8.37 14.29 -6.81
N LEU A 103 -7.57 14.32 -7.86
CA LEU A 103 -8.05 14.04 -9.20
C LEU A 103 -8.05 12.54 -9.39
N VAL A 104 -9.24 11.98 -9.63
CA VAL A 104 -9.38 10.57 -10.00
C VAL A 104 -8.64 10.34 -11.32
N VAL A 105 -7.63 9.47 -11.29
CA VAL A 105 -6.84 9.05 -12.45
C VAL A 105 -7.37 7.76 -13.06
N ALA A 106 -8.07 6.94 -12.27
CA ALA A 106 -8.75 5.75 -12.72
C ALA A 106 -10.00 5.48 -11.87
N SER A 107 -11.06 5.03 -12.54
CA SER A 107 -12.27 4.51 -11.90
C SER A 107 -12.49 3.11 -12.45
N ALA A 108 -12.66 2.13 -11.58
CA ALA A 108 -13.09 0.81 -12.02
C ALA A 108 -14.60 0.86 -12.31
N PRO A 109 -15.09 0.34 -13.46
CA PRO A 109 -16.50 0.02 -13.58
C PRO A 109 -16.86 -1.07 -12.56
N ALA A 110 -18.11 -1.11 -12.10
CA ALA A 110 -18.60 -2.20 -11.27
C ALA A 110 -18.24 -3.54 -11.93
N LEU A 111 -17.39 -4.31 -11.25
CA LEU A 111 -16.89 -5.59 -11.75
C LEU A 111 -18.10 -6.49 -12.00
N TRP A 112 -18.25 -6.99 -13.22
CA TRP A 112 -19.26 -7.99 -13.52
C TRP A 112 -18.97 -9.25 -12.70
N THR A 113 -19.86 -9.57 -11.75
CA THR A 113 -19.89 -10.86 -11.06
C THR A 113 -20.84 -11.79 -11.83
N PRO A 114 -20.38 -12.99 -12.24
CA PRO A 114 -21.17 -13.94 -13.03
C PRO A 114 -22.38 -14.51 -12.29
#